data_AF-A0A3M1T330-F1
#
_entry.id   AF-A0A3M1T330-F1
#
_cell.length_a   1.000
_cell.length_b   1.000
_cell.length_c   1.000
_cell.angle_alpha   90.00
_cell.angle_beta   90.00
_cell.angle_gamma   90.00
#
_symmetry.space_group_name_H-M   'P 1'
#
loop_
_entity.id
_entity.type
_entity.pdbx_description
1 polymer ?
#
loop_
_entity_poly.entity_id
_entity_poly.type
_entity_poly.pdbx_seq_one_letter_code
_entity_poly.pdbx_strand_id
1 'polypeptide(L)'
;MLSSNTGRLPAPKVEVRCVCGKRYRVSARKAGKRVRCKACRRRIEVPGGGDISLRTRKAILEDLGIDPDAAQRAYEEERRRQGYVCTTCARRIPEDELKASYGPGGLTCADCRAAQITQRELGDPTENERRKRAQQKLERWATGSTPEAARRKAAAYGALFFCGIGGLLWSFSLGTGTALGIALGVALLGARSIYRAEVDAAPEPADRP
;
A
#
# COMPACT_ATOMS: atom_id res chain seq x y z
N MET A 1 -27.78 10.14 -19.64
CA MET A 1 -26.95 8.94 -19.33
C MET A 1 -26.56 8.27 -20.64
N LEU A 2 -25.40 8.59 -21.19
CA LEU A 2 -24.91 8.01 -22.45
C LEU A 2 -24.11 6.73 -22.12
N SER A 3 -24.78 5.58 -22.21
CA SER A 3 -24.11 4.27 -22.12
C SER A 3 -23.19 4.11 -23.33
N SER A 4 -21.89 4.26 -23.08
CA SER A 4 -20.84 4.01 -24.07
C SER A 4 -20.77 2.51 -24.36
N ASN A 5 -21.54 2.06 -25.34
CA ASN A 5 -21.49 0.70 -25.86
C ASN A 5 -20.24 0.57 -26.75
N THR A 6 -19.06 0.49 -26.13
CA THR A 6 -17.84 0.12 -26.85
C THR A 6 -18.00 -1.33 -27.31
N GLY A 7 -18.45 -1.51 -28.54
CA GLY A 7 -18.48 -2.81 -29.21
C GLY A 7 -17.09 -3.42 -29.13
N ARG A 8 -16.92 -4.42 -28.25
CA ARG A 8 -15.62 -5.09 -28.10
C ARG A 8 -15.38 -5.89 -29.37
N LEU A 9 -14.47 -5.41 -30.21
CA LEU A 9 -13.92 -6.19 -31.30
C LEU A 9 -13.41 -7.53 -30.72
N PRO A 10 -13.76 -8.67 -31.34
CA PRO A 10 -13.36 -9.97 -30.84
C PRO A 10 -11.83 -10.05 -30.77
N ALA A 11 -11.31 -10.49 -29.63
CA ALA A 11 -9.86 -10.59 -29.45
C ALA A 11 -9.26 -11.57 -30.48
N PRO A 12 -8.10 -11.26 -31.09
CA PRO A 12 -7.45 -12.12 -32.06
C PRO A 12 -7.18 -13.51 -31.46
N LYS A 13 -7.32 -14.55 -32.29
CA LYS A 13 -7.08 -15.95 -31.91
C LYS A 13 -5.77 -16.41 -32.54
N VAL A 14 -4.92 -17.08 -31.76
CA VAL A 14 -3.63 -17.64 -32.17
C VAL A 14 -3.80 -19.16 -32.32
N GLU A 15 -3.26 -19.73 -33.40
CA GLU A 15 -3.21 -21.18 -33.59
C GLU A 15 -1.99 -21.79 -32.90
N VAL A 16 -2.21 -22.84 -32.12
CA VAL A 16 -1.17 -23.57 -31.38
C VAL A 16 -1.27 -25.06 -31.70
N ARG A 17 -0.14 -25.70 -31.99
CA ARG A 17 -0.07 -27.14 -32.25
C ARG A 17 0.46 -27.86 -31.01
N CYS A 18 -0.27 -28.89 -30.57
CA CYS A 18 0.20 -29.78 -29.51
C CYS A 18 1.10 -30.89 -30.07
N VAL A 19 2.00 -31.41 -29.24
CA VAL A 19 2.82 -32.61 -29.52
C VAL A 19 2.03 -33.84 -29.97
N CYS A 20 0.75 -33.94 -29.61
CA CYS A 20 -0.13 -35.03 -30.07
C CYS A 20 -0.75 -34.77 -31.46
N GLY A 21 -0.26 -33.78 -32.20
CA GLY A 21 -0.73 -33.41 -33.53
C GLY A 21 -1.95 -32.49 -33.60
N LYS A 22 -2.75 -32.39 -32.52
CA LYS A 22 -3.97 -31.55 -32.52
C LYS A 22 -3.65 -30.05 -32.53
N ARG A 23 -4.45 -29.29 -33.26
CA ARG A 23 -4.39 -27.81 -33.36
C ARG A 23 -5.47 -27.16 -32.50
N TYR A 24 -5.16 -26.06 -31.85
CA TYR A 24 -6.07 -25.31 -30.99
C TYR A 24 -6.03 -23.83 -31.35
N ARG A 25 -7.20 -23.18 -31.36
CA ARG A 25 -7.31 -21.71 -31.45
C ARG A 25 -7.50 -21.15 -30.06
N VAL A 26 -6.52 -20.37 -29.59
CA VAL A 26 -6.50 -19.79 -28.24
C VAL A 26 -6.56 -18.27 -28.36
N SER A 27 -7.27 -17.60 -27.45
CA SER A 27 -7.28 -16.12 -27.41
C SER A 27 -5.85 -15.59 -27.19
N ALA A 28 -5.50 -14.49 -27.86
CA ALA A 28 -4.24 -13.77 -27.67
C ALA A 28 -3.97 -13.38 -26.19
N ARG A 29 -5.00 -13.24 -25.35
CA ARG A 29 -4.83 -13.00 -23.90
C ARG A 29 -4.16 -14.16 -23.14
N LYS A 30 -4.05 -15.33 -23.78
CA LYS A 30 -3.32 -16.50 -23.26
C LYS A 30 -1.95 -16.67 -23.89
N ALA A 31 -1.49 -15.74 -24.73
CA ALA A 31 -0.12 -15.72 -25.25
C ALA A 31 0.87 -15.74 -24.05
N GLY A 32 1.85 -16.64 -24.10
CA GLY A 32 2.89 -16.81 -23.06
C GLY A 32 2.41 -17.63 -21.86
N LYS A 33 1.14 -18.04 -21.83
CA LYS A 33 0.58 -18.89 -20.77
C LYS A 33 0.58 -20.34 -21.21
N ARG A 34 0.65 -21.25 -20.23
CA ARG A 34 0.49 -22.69 -20.45
C ARG A 34 -0.97 -23.08 -20.43
N VAL A 35 -1.44 -23.77 -21.47
CA VAL A 35 -2.81 -24.31 -21.57
C VAL A 35 -2.78 -25.84 -21.63
N ARG A 36 -3.80 -26.51 -21.09
CA ARG A 36 -3.88 -27.99 -21.15
C ARG A 36 -4.50 -28.44 -22.47
N CYS A 37 -3.84 -29.37 -23.16
CA CYS A 37 -4.37 -30.02 -24.35
C CYS A 37 -5.57 -30.90 -23.99
N LYS A 38 -6.70 -30.76 -24.68
CA LYS A 38 -7.91 -31.55 -24.41
C LYS A 38 -7.77 -33.04 -24.75
N ALA A 39 -6.82 -33.40 -25.62
CA ALA A 39 -6.61 -34.77 -26.05
C ALA A 39 -5.61 -35.55 -25.18
N CYS A 40 -4.36 -35.10 -25.11
CA CYS A 40 -3.32 -35.82 -24.37
C CYS A 40 -3.11 -35.30 -22.94
N ARG A 41 -3.87 -34.28 -22.50
CA ARG A 41 -3.78 -33.62 -21.18
C ARG A 41 -2.43 -32.97 -20.84
N ARG A 42 -1.43 -33.03 -21.73
CA ARG A 42 -0.15 -32.32 -21.57
C ARG A 42 -0.35 -30.80 -21.59
N ARG A 43 0.48 -30.07 -20.84
CA ARG A 43 0.53 -28.61 -20.86
C ARG A 43 1.32 -28.17 -22.10
N ILE A 44 0.71 -27.34 -22.94
CA ILE A 44 1.34 -26.70 -24.10
C ILE A 44 1.53 -25.22 -23.80
N GLU A 45 2.68 -24.68 -24.17
CA GLU A 45 2.94 -23.25 -24.07
C GLU A 45 2.33 -22.55 -25.27
N VAL A 46 1.45 -21.57 -25.04
CA VAL A 46 0.96 -20.73 -26.12
C VAL A 46 2.08 -19.76 -26.46
N PRO A 47 2.53 -19.65 -27.72
CA PRO A 47 3.55 -18.68 -28.11
C PRO A 47 3.09 -17.31 -27.63
N GLY A 48 3.86 -16.78 -26.68
CA GLY A 48 3.64 -15.46 -26.11
C GLY A 48 4.23 -14.43 -27.03
N GLY A 49 3.53 -13.31 -27.21
CA GLY A 49 4.24 -12.05 -27.40
C GLY A 49 5.01 -11.70 -26.13
N GLY A 50 5.87 -12.61 -25.64
CA GLY A 50 7.06 -12.17 -24.94
C GLY A 50 7.77 -11.24 -25.90
N ASP A 51 8.22 -10.10 -25.38
CA ASP A 51 8.84 -9.01 -26.13
C ASP A 51 9.40 -9.53 -27.45
N ILE A 52 8.72 -9.17 -28.56
CA ILE A 52 9.24 -9.44 -29.89
C ILE A 52 10.72 -9.13 -29.78
N SER A 53 11.56 -10.17 -29.91
CA SER A 53 12.97 -10.02 -29.57
C SER A 53 13.48 -8.77 -30.27
N LEU A 54 14.36 -7.98 -29.65
CA LEU A 54 14.80 -6.72 -30.27
C LEU A 54 15.23 -6.94 -31.74
N ARG A 55 15.81 -8.11 -32.03
CA ARG A 55 16.13 -8.57 -33.37
C ARG A 55 14.90 -8.74 -34.28
N THR A 56 13.87 -9.47 -33.84
CA THR A 56 12.62 -9.64 -34.59
C THR A 56 11.88 -8.31 -34.75
N ARG A 57 11.96 -7.40 -33.76
CA ARG A 57 11.34 -6.08 -33.84
C ARG A 57 12.02 -5.22 -34.89
N LYS A 58 13.36 -5.22 -34.92
CA LYS A 58 14.13 -4.54 -35.98
C LYS A 58 13.80 -5.10 -37.36
N ALA A 59 13.79 -6.43 -37.51
CA ALA A 59 13.44 -7.06 -38.78
C ALA A 59 12.04 -6.67 -39.28
N ILE A 60 11.03 -6.66 -38.40
CA ILE A 60 9.68 -6.23 -38.77
C ILE A 60 9.64 -4.75 -39.17
N LEU A 61 10.39 -3.88 -38.50
CA LEU A 61 10.46 -2.46 -38.85
C LEU A 61 11.17 -2.24 -40.18
N GLU A 62 12.27 -2.94 -40.42
CA GLU A 62 13.01 -2.93 -41.69
C GLU A 62 12.14 -3.43 -42.85
N ASP A 63 11.38 -4.51 -42.66
CA ASP A 63 10.41 -5.03 -43.65
C ASP A 63 9.30 -4.01 -43.98
N LEU A 64 8.94 -3.15 -43.03
CA LEU A 64 7.99 -2.05 -43.24
C LEU A 64 8.64 -0.79 -43.84
N GLY A 65 9.96 -0.82 -44.14
CA GLY A 65 10.72 0.32 -44.64
C GLY A 65 11.00 1.39 -43.59
N ILE A 66 10.88 1.06 -42.30
CA ILE A 66 11.17 1.95 -41.17
C ILE A 66 12.55 1.59 -40.64
N ASP A 67 13.52 2.50 -40.77
CA ASP A 67 14.83 2.33 -40.12
C ASP A 67 14.65 2.43 -38.59
N PRO A 68 14.85 1.34 -37.83
CA PRO A 68 14.63 1.31 -36.39
C PRO A 68 15.61 2.23 -35.64
N ASP A 69 16.84 2.39 -36.14
CA ASP A 69 17.87 3.17 -35.47
C ASP A 69 17.65 4.67 -35.74
N ALA A 70 17.21 5.05 -36.94
CA ALA A 70 16.78 6.42 -37.22
C ALA A 70 15.54 6.81 -36.40
N ALA A 71 14.55 5.92 -36.30
CA ALA A 71 13.34 6.15 -35.50
C ALA A 71 13.67 6.33 -34.00
N GLN A 72 14.59 5.50 -33.48
CA GLN A 72 15.06 5.60 -32.09
C GLN A 72 15.74 6.95 -31.82
N ARG A 73 16.65 7.38 -32.72
CA ARG A 73 17.32 8.69 -32.60
C ARG A 73 16.34 9.86 -32.66
N ALA A 74 15.41 9.83 -33.61
CA ALA A 74 14.39 10.87 -33.75
C ALA A 74 13.51 10.95 -32.49
N TYR A 75 13.11 9.80 -31.93
CA TYR A 75 12.35 9.74 -30.68
C TYR A 75 13.16 10.27 -29.49
N GLU A 76 14.45 9.95 -29.38
CA GLU A 76 15.31 10.45 -28.30
C GLU A 76 15.53 11.96 -28.41
N GLU A 77 15.72 12.47 -29.62
CA GLU A 77 15.82 13.91 -29.87
C GLU A 77 14.50 14.63 -29.57
N GLU A 78 13.38 14.07 -30.01
CA GLU A 78 12.05 14.62 -29.71
C GLU A 78 11.74 14.58 -28.22
N ARG A 79 12.07 13.49 -27.52
CA ARG A 79 11.92 13.38 -26.07
C ARG A 79 12.79 14.40 -25.33
N ARG A 80 14.03 14.61 -25.77
CA ARG A 80 14.90 15.69 -25.26
C ARG A 80 14.30 17.07 -25.53
N ARG A 81 13.63 17.28 -26.68
CA ARG A 81 12.92 18.53 -27.01
C ARG A 81 11.63 18.73 -26.25
N GLN A 82 10.87 17.66 -25.97
CA GLN A 82 9.58 17.73 -25.28
C GLN A 82 9.78 18.06 -23.79
N GLY A 83 10.90 17.64 -23.20
CA GLY A 83 11.26 17.96 -21.82
C GLY A 83 10.27 17.41 -20.80
N TYR A 84 10.61 17.51 -19.51
CA TYR A 84 9.67 17.19 -18.45
C TYR A 84 8.83 18.42 -18.13
N VAL A 85 7.57 18.24 -17.74
CA VAL A 85 6.66 19.36 -17.52
C VAL A 85 6.14 19.33 -16.08
N CYS A 86 6.18 20.48 -15.41
CA CYS A 86 5.62 20.63 -14.08
C CYS A 86 4.11 20.42 -14.12
N THR A 87 3.59 19.53 -13.26
CA THR A 87 2.15 19.24 -13.19
C THR A 87 1.31 20.41 -12.68
N THR A 88 1.93 21.38 -12.00
CA THR A 88 1.24 22.53 -11.41
C THR A 88 1.16 23.73 -12.36
N CYS A 89 2.27 24.10 -13.01
CA CYS A 89 2.33 25.32 -13.83
C CYS A 89 2.67 25.07 -15.31
N ALA A 90 2.82 23.80 -15.72
CA ALA A 90 3.25 23.42 -17.06
C ALA A 90 4.63 23.98 -17.51
N ARG A 91 5.44 24.50 -16.59
CA ARG A 91 6.82 24.91 -16.86
C ARG A 91 7.65 23.69 -17.24
N ARG A 92 8.48 23.81 -18.29
CA ARG A 92 9.48 22.78 -18.63
C ARG A 92 10.56 22.70 -17.57
N ILE A 93 10.87 21.49 -17.13
CA ILE A 93 11.87 21.15 -16.13
C ILE A 93 13.06 20.52 -16.88
N PRO A 94 14.26 21.10 -16.78
CA PRO A 94 15.44 20.54 -17.43
C PRO A 94 15.88 19.24 -16.74
N GLU A 95 16.61 18.38 -17.46
CA GLU A 95 16.92 17.01 -17.01
C GLU A 95 17.83 16.96 -15.77
N ASP A 96 18.66 17.98 -15.59
CA ASP A 96 19.52 18.20 -14.42
C ASP A 96 18.72 18.50 -13.15
N GLU A 97 17.60 19.23 -13.25
CA GLU A 97 16.69 19.53 -12.14
C GLU A 97 15.67 18.42 -11.84
N LEU A 98 15.64 17.36 -12.67
CA LEU A 98 14.60 16.34 -12.60
C LEU A 98 14.60 15.61 -11.25
N LYS A 99 15.78 15.28 -10.72
CA LYS A 99 15.92 14.60 -9.42
C LYS A 99 15.34 15.44 -8.28
N ALA A 100 15.60 16.74 -8.30
CA ALA A 100 15.07 17.65 -7.31
C ALA A 100 13.55 17.79 -7.45
N SER A 101 12.99 17.69 -8.66
CA SER A 101 11.58 18.00 -8.97
C SER A 101 10.55 16.92 -8.59
N TYR A 102 10.97 15.74 -8.14
CA TYR A 102 10.03 14.71 -7.66
C TYR A 102 9.41 15.08 -6.31
N GLY A 103 8.09 15.24 -6.27
CA GLY A 103 7.32 15.47 -5.05
C GLY A 103 6.18 14.45 -4.88
N PRO A 104 5.47 14.47 -3.74
CA PRO A 104 4.39 13.52 -3.45
C PRO A 104 3.21 13.57 -4.44
N GLY A 105 3.06 14.67 -5.19
CA GLY A 105 2.03 14.86 -6.21
C GLY A 105 2.54 14.78 -7.66
N GLY A 106 3.77 14.30 -7.89
CA GLY A 106 4.40 14.24 -9.21
C GLY A 106 5.53 15.24 -9.43
N LEU A 107 5.83 15.54 -10.70
CA LEU A 107 6.90 16.45 -11.13
C LEU A 107 6.51 17.91 -10.88
N THR A 108 7.20 18.56 -9.96
CA THR A 108 6.96 19.96 -9.55
C THR A 108 8.25 20.76 -9.71
N CYS A 109 8.21 21.89 -10.42
CA CYS A 109 9.37 22.77 -10.52
C CYS A 109 9.71 23.41 -9.16
N ALA A 110 10.94 23.91 -9.02
CA ALA A 110 11.43 24.52 -7.80
C ALA A 110 10.51 25.65 -7.28
N ASP A 111 10.00 26.51 -8.17
CA ASP A 111 9.13 27.63 -7.77
C ASP A 111 7.79 27.16 -7.22
N CYS A 112 7.12 26.22 -7.92
CA CYS A 112 5.85 25.66 -7.47
C CYS A 112 6.01 24.92 -6.14
N ARG A 113 7.15 24.26 -5.94
CA ARG A 113 7.46 23.62 -4.65
C ARG A 113 7.65 24.66 -3.55
N ALA A 114 8.41 25.73 -3.80
CA ALA A 114 8.59 26.81 -2.83
C ALA A 114 7.25 27.48 -2.49
N ALA A 115 6.38 27.68 -3.49
CA ALA A 115 5.02 28.18 -3.30
C ALA A 115 4.16 27.24 -2.44
N GLN A 116 4.28 25.92 -2.61
CA GLN A 116 3.56 24.96 -1.76
C GLN A 116 4.06 24.94 -0.31
N ILE A 117 5.36 25.12 -0.09
CA ILE A 117 5.94 25.20 1.27
C ILE A 117 5.44 26.47 1.96
N THR A 118 5.53 27.62 1.28
CA THR A 118 5.03 28.90 1.82
C THR A 118 3.53 28.87 2.08
N GLN A 119 2.71 28.26 1.20
CA GLN A 119 1.28 28.07 1.46
C GLN A 119 1.00 27.17 2.69
N ARG A 120 1.84 26.17 2.97
CA ARG A 120 1.71 25.35 4.18
C ARG A 120 2.08 26.13 5.44
N GLU A 121 3.04 27.05 5.36
CA GLU A 121 3.43 27.92 6.47
C GLU A 121 2.38 29.00 6.73
N LEU A 122 1.77 29.54 5.68
CA LEU A 122 0.67 30.51 5.72
C LEU A 122 -0.71 29.85 5.98
N GLY A 123 -0.75 28.53 6.15
CA GLY A 123 -1.98 27.79 6.38
C GLY A 123 -2.78 28.34 7.57
N ASP A 124 -4.09 28.10 7.53
CA ASP A 124 -5.05 28.63 8.50
C ASP A 124 -4.53 28.44 9.95
N PRO A 125 -4.38 29.53 10.73
CA PRO A 125 -3.91 29.43 12.12
C PRO A 125 -4.74 28.45 12.94
N THR A 126 -6.02 28.25 12.59
CA THR A 126 -6.89 27.28 13.25
C THR A 126 -6.49 25.82 12.98
N GLU A 127 -5.94 25.49 11.81
CA GLU A 127 -5.44 24.16 11.50
C GLU A 127 -4.16 23.87 12.28
N ASN A 128 -3.27 24.87 12.39
CA ASN A 128 -2.06 24.74 13.19
C ASN A 128 -2.39 24.56 14.67
N GLU A 129 -3.36 25.31 15.21
CA GLU A 129 -3.87 25.08 16.56
C GLU A 129 -4.49 23.69 16.75
N ARG A 130 -5.28 23.20 15.79
CA ARG A 130 -5.85 21.85 15.83
C ARG A 130 -4.75 20.79 15.85
N ARG A 131 -3.71 20.96 15.02
CA ARG A 131 -2.56 20.05 14.95
C ARG A 131 -1.75 20.07 16.24
N LYS A 132 -1.51 21.25 16.84
CA LYS A 132 -0.87 21.38 18.16
C LYS A 132 -1.71 20.71 19.26
N ARG A 133 -3.03 20.90 19.29
CA ARG A 133 -3.91 20.22 20.25
C ARG A 133 -3.92 18.70 20.05
N ALA A 134 -3.85 18.23 18.81
CA ALA A 134 -3.73 16.81 18.50
C ALA A 134 -2.38 16.23 18.93
N GLN A 135 -1.28 16.95 18.69
CA GLN A 135 0.05 16.59 19.18
C GLN A 135 0.09 16.58 20.70
N GLN A 136 -0.45 17.58 21.39
CA GLN A 136 -0.54 17.58 22.85
C GLN A 136 -1.39 16.43 23.40
N LYS A 137 -2.43 15.99 22.68
CA LYS A 137 -3.20 14.79 23.06
C LYS A 137 -2.37 13.52 22.90
N LEU A 138 -1.64 13.39 21.80
CA LEU A 138 -0.72 12.27 21.56
C LEU A 138 0.41 12.27 22.58
N GLU A 139 1.01 13.42 22.88
CA GLU A 139 2.03 13.57 23.91
C GLU A 139 1.47 13.23 25.27
N ARG A 140 0.26 13.69 25.66
CA ARG A 140 -0.38 13.25 26.91
C ARG A 140 -0.60 11.74 26.96
N TRP A 141 -0.84 11.11 25.82
CA TRP A 141 -0.97 9.65 25.72
C TRP A 141 0.40 8.95 25.73
N ALA A 142 1.46 9.63 25.28
CA ALA A 142 2.82 9.10 25.14
C ALA A 142 3.72 9.38 26.35
N THR A 143 3.51 10.48 27.09
CA THR A 143 4.08 10.66 28.43
C THR A 143 3.50 9.55 29.28
N GLY A 144 4.30 8.48 29.43
CA GLY A 144 3.93 7.24 30.07
C GLY A 144 3.18 7.51 31.36
N SER A 145 2.14 6.72 31.60
CA SER A 145 1.41 6.80 32.85
C SER A 145 2.42 6.63 33.99
N THR A 146 2.40 7.55 34.96
CA THR A 146 3.25 7.40 36.14
C THR A 146 2.98 6.02 36.74
N PRO A 147 3.97 5.35 37.36
CA PRO A 147 3.76 4.00 37.90
C PRO A 147 2.58 3.94 38.87
N GLU A 148 2.27 5.04 39.56
CA GLU A 148 1.06 5.18 40.37
C GLU A 148 -0.25 5.21 39.56
N ALA A 149 -0.27 5.93 38.43
CA ALA A 149 -1.41 5.93 37.53
C ALA A 149 -1.62 4.56 36.87
N ALA A 150 -0.54 3.86 36.50
CA ALA A 150 -0.59 2.49 36.00
C ALA A 150 -1.21 1.53 37.03
N ARG A 151 -0.83 1.64 38.32
CA ARG A 151 -1.43 0.86 39.41
C ARG A 151 -2.92 1.14 39.57
N ARG A 152 -3.35 2.42 39.54
CA ARG A 152 -4.77 2.79 39.64
C ARG A 152 -5.60 2.25 38.48
N LYS A 153 -5.08 2.36 37.24
CA LYS A 153 -5.73 1.77 36.06
C LYS A 153 -5.84 0.26 36.18
N ALA A 154 -4.76 -0.44 36.51
CA ALA A 154 -4.74 -1.89 36.67
C ALA A 154 -5.74 -2.36 37.74
N ALA A 155 -5.82 -1.67 38.87
CA ALA A 155 -6.79 -1.96 39.92
C ALA A 155 -8.25 -1.74 39.46
N ALA A 156 -8.52 -0.64 38.74
CA ALA A 156 -9.84 -0.35 38.19
C ALA A 156 -10.30 -1.41 37.19
N TYR A 157 -9.44 -1.82 36.26
CA TYR A 157 -9.75 -2.89 35.31
C TYR A 157 -9.90 -4.25 36.00
N GLY A 158 -9.04 -4.55 36.99
CA GLY A 158 -9.17 -5.77 37.80
C GLY A 158 -10.52 -5.86 38.50
N ALA A 159 -10.98 -4.77 39.12
CA ALA A 159 -12.31 -4.70 39.74
C ALA A 159 -13.44 -4.91 38.71
N LEU A 160 -13.31 -4.31 37.52
CA LEU A 160 -14.30 -4.43 36.45
C LEU A 160 -14.39 -5.87 35.92
N PHE A 161 -13.26 -6.56 35.73
CA PHE A 161 -13.23 -7.98 35.38
C PHE A 161 -13.82 -8.87 36.48
N PHE A 162 -13.52 -8.57 37.74
CA PHE A 162 -14.07 -9.31 38.88
C PHE A 162 -15.60 -9.20 38.92
N CYS A 163 -16.15 -7.99 38.80
CA CYS A 163 -17.60 -7.77 38.79
C CYS A 163 -18.27 -8.42 37.57
N GLY A 164 -17.67 -8.32 36.38
CA GLY A 164 -18.22 -8.89 35.15
C GLY A 164 -18.25 -10.42 35.17
N ILE A 165 -17.10 -11.05 35.46
CA ILE A 165 -16.98 -12.51 35.46
C ILE A 165 -17.68 -13.12 36.68
N GLY A 166 -17.58 -12.48 37.84
CA GLY A 166 -18.29 -12.90 39.05
C GLY A 166 -19.80 -12.88 38.85
N GLY A 167 -20.35 -11.83 38.25
CA GLY A 167 -21.77 -11.75 37.91
C GLY A 167 -22.19 -12.83 36.90
N LEU A 168 -21.38 -13.06 35.88
CA LEU A 168 -21.66 -14.09 34.87
C LEU A 168 -21.64 -15.50 35.45
N LEU A 169 -20.62 -15.86 36.23
CA LEU A 169 -20.48 -17.19 36.83
C LEU A 169 -21.55 -17.49 37.87
N TRP A 170 -22.03 -16.46 38.59
CA TRP A 170 -23.16 -16.59 39.50
C TRP A 170 -24.45 -16.99 38.77
N SER A 171 -24.66 -16.53 37.53
CA SER A 171 -25.82 -16.92 36.72
C SER A 171 -25.82 -18.38 36.27
N PHE A 172 -24.67 -19.06 36.27
CA PHE A 172 -24.54 -20.46 35.86
C PHE A 172 -24.59 -21.45 37.03
N SER A 173 -25.00 -21.01 38.23
CA SER A 173 -25.12 -21.85 39.42
C SER A 173 -23.83 -22.59 39.81
N LEU A 174 -22.66 -22.10 39.40
CA LEU A 174 -21.42 -22.54 40.00
C LEU A 174 -21.43 -22.13 41.48
N GLY A 175 -21.05 -23.05 42.36
CA GLY A 175 -20.98 -22.78 43.80
C GLY A 175 -20.27 -21.44 44.08
N THR A 176 -20.81 -20.65 44.99
CA THR A 176 -20.37 -19.27 45.25
C THR A 176 -18.86 -19.16 45.48
N GLY A 177 -18.27 -20.14 46.17
CA GLY A 177 -16.82 -20.23 46.38
C GLY A 177 -16.02 -20.46 45.10
N THR A 178 -16.46 -21.33 44.20
CA THR A 178 -15.74 -21.60 42.94
C THR A 178 -15.88 -20.42 41.98
N ALA A 179 -17.07 -19.81 41.90
CA ALA A 179 -17.30 -18.61 41.09
C ALA A 179 -16.42 -17.43 41.54
N LEU A 180 -16.36 -17.14 42.85
CA LEU A 180 -15.51 -16.08 43.39
C LEU A 180 -14.01 -16.37 43.20
N GLY A 181 -13.59 -17.63 43.38
CA GLY A 181 -12.21 -18.04 43.15
C GLY A 181 -11.76 -17.83 41.70
N ILE A 182 -12.59 -18.24 40.73
CA ILE A 182 -12.30 -18.04 39.30
C ILE A 182 -12.29 -16.54 38.96
N ALA A 183 -13.30 -15.78 39.41
CA ALA A 183 -13.38 -14.35 39.15
C ALA A 183 -12.17 -13.59 39.71
N LEU A 184 -11.72 -13.92 40.93
CA LEU A 184 -10.53 -13.30 41.54
C LEU A 184 -9.25 -13.67 40.78
N GLY A 185 -9.10 -14.93 40.37
CA GLY A 185 -7.96 -15.38 39.58
C GLY A 185 -7.83 -14.64 38.24
N VAL A 186 -8.94 -14.50 37.51
CA VAL A 186 -8.94 -13.77 36.23
C VAL A 186 -8.72 -12.27 36.45
N ALA A 187 -9.29 -11.67 37.50
CA ALA A 187 -9.08 -10.28 37.85
C ALA A 187 -7.61 -9.96 38.15
N LEU A 188 -6.92 -10.82 38.93
CA LEU A 188 -5.50 -10.65 39.25
C LEU A 188 -4.60 -10.82 38.03
N LEU A 189 -4.89 -11.81 37.17
CA LEU A 189 -4.16 -12.01 35.92
C LEU A 189 -4.36 -10.84 34.95
N GLY A 190 -5.59 -10.34 34.81
CA GLY A 190 -5.92 -9.18 33.99
C GLY A 190 -5.28 -7.89 34.51
N ALA A 191 -5.32 -7.65 35.82
CA ALA A 191 -4.64 -6.51 36.44
C ALA A 191 -3.13 -6.56 36.22
N ARG A 192 -2.52 -7.74 36.36
CA ARG A 192 -1.07 -7.94 36.14
C ARG A 192 -0.67 -7.74 34.68
N SER A 193 -1.47 -8.21 33.72
CA SER A 193 -1.16 -8.04 32.29
C SER A 193 -1.24 -6.58 31.86
N ILE A 194 -2.27 -5.85 32.31
CA ILE A 194 -2.43 -4.41 32.03
C ILE A 194 -1.30 -3.61 32.68
N TYR A 195 -0.94 -3.92 33.93
CA TYR A 195 0.17 -3.26 34.61
C TYR A 195 1.48 -3.45 33.87
N ARG A 196 1.79 -4.68 33.42
CA ARG A 196 2.99 -4.95 32.62
C ARG A 196 2.97 -4.20 31.30
N ALA A 197 1.86 -4.25 30.56
CA ALA A 197 1.74 -3.54 29.29
C ALA A 197 1.96 -2.03 29.41
N GLU A 198 1.48 -1.39 30.49
CA GLU A 198 1.70 0.05 30.72
C GLU A 198 3.12 0.37 31.22
N VAL A 199 3.73 -0.50 32.03
CA VAL A 199 5.12 -0.32 32.49
C VAL A 199 6.13 -0.57 31.37
N ASP A 200 5.91 -1.60 30.55
CA ASP A 200 6.78 -1.94 29.42
C ASP A 200 6.64 -0.92 28.27
N ALA A 201 5.49 -0.24 28.19
CA ALA A 201 5.27 0.86 27.24
C ALA A 201 5.80 2.21 27.74
N ALA A 202 6.22 2.31 29.00
CA ALA A 202 6.82 3.54 29.50
C ALA A 202 8.19 3.72 28.84
N PRO A 203 8.45 4.86 28.18
CA PRO A 203 9.76 5.12 27.60
C PRO A 203 10.80 5.08 28.72
N GLU A 204 11.91 4.36 28.47
CA GLU A 204 13.04 4.31 29.38
C GLU A 204 13.47 5.75 29.71
N PRO A 205 13.63 6.13 30.99
CA PRO A 205 13.97 7.50 31.32
C PRO A 205 15.29 7.82 30.65
N ALA A 206 15.26 8.72 29.66
CA ALA A 206 16.46 9.18 28.99
C ALA A 206 17.45 9.64 30.07
N ASP A 207 18.58 8.93 30.16
CA ASP A 207 19.58 9.10 31.22
C ASP A 207 19.83 10.58 31.48
N ARG A 208 19.58 11.00 32.72
CA ARG A 208 19.85 12.39 33.15
C ARG A 208 21.37 12.55 33.20
N PRO A 209 21.95 13.56 32.53
CA PRO A 209 23.37 13.88 32.65
C PRO A 209 23.74 14.34 34.07
#